data_AF-B0DTR2-F1
#
_entry.id   AF-B0DTR2-F1
#
_cell.length_a   1.000
_cell.length_b   1.000
_cell.length_c   1.000
_cell.angle_alpha   90.00
_cell.angle_beta   90.00
_cell.angle_gamma   90.00
#
_symmetry.space_group_name_H-M   'P 1'
#
loop_
_entity.id
_entity.type
_entity.pdbx_description
1 polymer ?
#
loop_
_entity_poly.entity_id
_entity_poly.type
_entity_poly.pdbx_seq_one_letter_code
_entity_poly.pdbx_strand_id
1 'polypeptide(L)'
;MADVAQGAANVVQDEVDVDVVENEATLLTPLKKGWAKRSHQKFLKSHLEEYKTALLVSHEKATSFLDGIVNLWFSTYHWSIPVTQEELPTSPPFPTGADGFEILTEKQATLKGKVIERMRKSLYNWFNHRSKKTKTLKRSKSTEDPLSILVNRLLGYAGPAKLRTGWEMWGTANYESLREPFEEAFRESGKPEKHHATFRNSFKKKEFLKLSEEEQP
;
A
#
# COMPACT_ATOMS: atom_id res chain seq x y z
N MET A 1 6.28 -41.16 -64.38
CA MET A 1 5.02 -41.21 -63.59
C MET A 1 5.46 -40.99 -62.15
N ALA A 2 5.49 -39.74 -61.67
CA ALA A 2 4.35 -39.02 -61.05
C ALA A 2 3.84 -39.82 -59.83
N ASP A 3 3.72 -39.31 -58.61
CA ASP A 3 3.69 -37.93 -58.12
C ASP A 3 3.93 -37.93 -56.60
N VAL A 4 4.16 -36.73 -56.10
CA VAL A 4 4.38 -36.19 -54.75
C VAL A 4 3.21 -36.49 -53.78
N ALA A 5 3.50 -36.60 -52.47
CA ALA A 5 2.82 -35.80 -51.42
C ALA A 5 3.30 -36.13 -49.99
N GLN A 6 3.97 -35.13 -49.39
CA GLN A 6 4.05 -34.93 -47.95
C GLN A 6 2.66 -34.88 -47.32
N GLY A 7 2.49 -35.59 -46.21
CA GLY A 7 1.36 -35.42 -45.29
C GLY A 7 1.84 -34.86 -43.96
N ALA A 8 2.21 -33.57 -43.97
CA ALA A 8 2.32 -32.79 -42.75
C ALA A 8 0.93 -32.28 -42.34
N ALA A 9 0.75 -32.12 -41.03
CA ALA A 9 -0.35 -31.42 -40.35
C ALA A 9 -1.73 -32.11 -40.35
N ASN A 10 -2.12 -32.59 -39.17
CA ASN A 10 -3.26 -32.00 -38.48
C ASN A 10 -3.17 -32.31 -36.99
N VAL A 11 -2.41 -31.47 -36.28
CA VAL A 11 -2.64 -31.26 -34.86
C VAL A 11 -3.97 -30.51 -34.79
N VAL A 12 -5.04 -31.24 -34.54
CA VAL A 12 -6.29 -30.65 -34.09
C VAL A 12 -6.03 -30.21 -32.66
N GLN A 13 -5.47 -29.01 -32.50
CA GLN A 13 -5.68 -28.22 -31.30
C GLN A 13 -7.17 -27.89 -31.30
N ASP A 14 -7.96 -28.77 -30.69
CA ASP A 14 -9.26 -28.42 -30.17
C ASP A 14 -8.98 -27.31 -29.14
N GLU A 15 -9.07 -26.05 -29.60
CA GLU A 15 -9.25 -24.92 -28.71
C GLU A 15 -10.57 -25.18 -28.01
N VAL A 16 -10.48 -25.78 -26.82
CA VAL A 16 -11.59 -25.82 -25.89
C VAL A 16 -11.81 -24.37 -25.46
N ASP A 17 -12.59 -23.64 -26.26
CA ASP A 17 -13.33 -22.46 -25.86
C ASP A 17 -14.29 -22.92 -24.75
N VAL A 18 -13.74 -23.14 -23.55
CA VAL A 18 -14.53 -23.21 -22.33
C VAL A 18 -15.24 -21.86 -22.26
N ASP A 19 -16.57 -21.87 -22.18
CA ASP A 19 -17.52 -20.74 -22.07
C ASP A 19 -17.18 -19.72 -20.96
N VAL A 20 -16.00 -19.11 -21.01
CA VAL A 20 -15.53 -18.07 -20.08
C VAL A 20 -16.16 -16.73 -20.45
N VAL A 21 -16.51 -16.55 -21.73
CA VAL A 21 -17.07 -15.30 -22.27
C VAL A 21 -18.45 -14.98 -21.68
N GLU A 22 -19.30 -15.97 -21.40
CA GLU A 22 -20.63 -15.73 -20.82
C GLU A 22 -20.58 -15.32 -19.34
N ASN A 23 -19.48 -15.63 -18.62
CA ASN A 23 -19.36 -15.36 -17.19
C ASN A 23 -18.57 -14.10 -16.85
N GLU A 24 -17.91 -13.44 -17.82
CA GLU A 24 -17.08 -12.25 -17.57
C GLU A 24 -17.88 -11.12 -16.91
N ALA A 25 -19.08 -10.85 -17.42
CA ALA A 25 -19.94 -9.81 -16.89
C ALA A 25 -20.28 -10.07 -15.41
N THR A 26 -20.61 -11.32 -15.08
CA THR A 26 -20.91 -11.74 -13.70
C THR A 26 -19.69 -11.62 -12.80
N LEU A 27 -18.52 -12.04 -13.28
CA LEU A 27 -17.24 -11.95 -12.56
C LEU A 27 -16.74 -10.52 -12.35
N LEU A 28 -17.26 -9.55 -13.11
CA LEU A 28 -16.90 -8.12 -13.00
C LEU A 28 -18.01 -7.22 -12.42
N THR A 29 -19.24 -7.72 -12.27
CA THR A 29 -20.36 -6.97 -11.65
C THR A 29 -20.11 -6.55 -10.19
N PRO A 30 -20.19 -5.27 -9.80
CA PRO A 30 -19.87 -4.82 -8.44
C PRO A 30 -20.58 -5.60 -7.31
N LEU A 31 -19.83 -5.95 -6.26
CA LEU A 31 -20.40 -6.65 -5.11
C LEU A 31 -21.35 -5.72 -4.33
N LYS A 32 -22.62 -6.13 -4.23
CA LYS A 32 -23.62 -5.42 -3.43
C LYS A 32 -23.31 -5.51 -1.92
N LYS A 33 -23.91 -4.62 -1.13
CA LYS A 33 -23.83 -4.68 0.34
C LYS A 33 -24.30 -6.06 0.83
N GLY A 34 -23.51 -6.69 1.70
CA GLY A 34 -23.83 -8.03 2.22
C GLY A 34 -23.52 -9.18 1.26
N TRP A 35 -22.64 -8.98 0.28
CA TRP A 35 -22.18 -10.03 -0.64
C TRP A 35 -21.55 -11.24 0.07
N ALA A 36 -20.77 -10.99 1.14
CA ALA A 36 -20.12 -12.05 1.89
C ALA A 36 -21.15 -12.76 2.77
N LYS A 37 -21.63 -13.91 2.30
CA LYS A 37 -22.56 -14.80 3.01
C LYS A 37 -21.87 -16.12 3.36
N ARG A 38 -22.38 -16.84 4.37
CA ARG A 38 -22.02 -18.23 4.70
C ARG A 38 -20.50 -18.48 4.74
N SER A 39 -19.95 -19.30 3.83
CA SER A 39 -18.53 -19.69 3.79
C SER A 39 -17.61 -18.48 3.64
N HIS A 40 -17.88 -17.60 2.67
CA HIS A 40 -17.18 -16.33 2.47
C HIS A 40 -17.19 -15.47 3.74
N GLN A 41 -18.35 -15.39 4.41
CA GLN A 41 -18.46 -14.63 5.66
C GLN A 41 -17.65 -15.25 6.80
N LYS A 42 -17.64 -16.58 6.90
CA LYS A 42 -16.87 -17.33 7.91
C LYS A 42 -15.37 -17.10 7.72
N PHE A 43 -14.89 -17.19 6.49
CA PHE A 43 -13.50 -16.88 6.12
C PHE A 43 -13.12 -15.43 6.51
N LEU A 44 -13.93 -14.44 6.14
CA LEU A 44 -13.58 -13.05 6.46
C LEU A 44 -13.62 -12.76 7.96
N LYS A 45 -14.52 -13.41 8.70
CA LYS A 45 -14.60 -13.29 10.15
C LYS A 45 -13.41 -13.93 10.86
N SER A 46 -12.87 -15.05 10.38
CA SER A 46 -11.72 -15.71 11.01
C SER A 46 -10.46 -14.84 10.99
N HIS A 47 -10.27 -14.01 9.96
CA HIS A 47 -9.11 -13.12 9.84
C HIS A 47 -9.35 -11.69 10.37
N LEU A 48 -10.55 -11.40 10.91
CA LEU A 48 -10.90 -10.03 11.30
C LEU A 48 -10.08 -9.54 12.51
N GLU A 49 -9.86 -10.39 13.51
CA GLU A 49 -9.12 -9.98 14.71
C GLU A 49 -7.64 -9.79 14.41
N GLU A 50 -7.04 -10.66 13.61
CA GLU A 50 -5.66 -10.51 13.13
C GLU A 50 -5.47 -9.23 12.28
N TYR A 51 -6.46 -8.90 11.44
CA TYR A 51 -6.43 -7.65 10.71
C TYR A 51 -6.49 -6.43 11.64
N LYS A 52 -7.33 -6.47 12.69
CA LYS A 52 -7.39 -5.41 13.68
C LYS A 52 -6.07 -5.28 14.44
N THR A 53 -5.42 -6.38 14.83
CA THR A 53 -4.12 -6.31 15.52
C THR A 53 -3.04 -5.74 14.60
N ALA A 54 -3.01 -6.11 13.32
CA ALA A 54 -2.13 -5.49 12.34
C ALA A 54 -2.38 -3.97 12.21
N LEU A 55 -3.65 -3.56 12.18
CA LEU A 55 -4.05 -2.15 12.12
C LEU A 55 -3.66 -1.36 13.37
N LEU A 56 -3.63 -1.99 14.55
CA LEU A 56 -3.14 -1.33 15.78
C LEU A 56 -1.65 -0.98 15.68
N VAL A 57 -0.86 -1.79 14.97
CA VAL A 57 0.59 -1.57 14.81
C VAL A 57 0.88 -0.49 13.77
N SER A 58 0.38 -0.64 12.55
CA SER A 58 0.50 0.39 11.49
C SER A 58 -0.45 0.12 10.33
N HIS A 59 -0.72 1.15 9.53
CA HIS A 59 -1.47 0.98 8.29
C HIS A 59 -0.73 0.07 7.31
N GLU A 60 0.59 0.21 7.16
CA GLU A 60 1.41 -0.61 6.26
C GLU A 60 1.35 -2.11 6.57
N LYS A 61 1.38 -2.48 7.86
CA LYS A 61 1.23 -3.88 8.27
C LYS A 61 -0.17 -4.41 7.96
N ALA A 62 -1.20 -3.58 8.12
CA ALA A 62 -2.56 -3.95 7.78
C ALA A 62 -2.74 -4.16 6.26
N THR A 63 -2.12 -3.33 5.41
CA THR A 63 -2.10 -3.52 3.95
C THR A 63 -1.38 -4.82 3.58
N SER A 64 -0.18 -5.06 4.13
CA SER A 64 0.58 -6.29 3.86
C SER A 64 -0.18 -7.55 4.29
N PHE A 65 -0.84 -7.51 5.46
CA PHE A 65 -1.69 -8.61 5.91
C PHE A 65 -2.90 -8.85 4.99
N LEU A 66 -3.53 -7.78 4.48
CA LEU A 66 -4.62 -7.90 3.51
C LEU A 66 -4.16 -8.50 2.18
N ASP A 67 -2.97 -8.17 1.70
CA ASP A 67 -2.42 -8.79 0.49
C ASP A 67 -2.20 -10.30 0.70
N GLY A 68 -1.78 -10.72 1.90
CA GLY A 68 -1.75 -12.13 2.29
C GLY A 68 -3.13 -12.79 2.30
N ILE A 69 -4.16 -12.11 2.83
CA ILE A 69 -5.55 -12.59 2.80
C ILE A 69 -6.06 -12.73 1.36
N VAL A 70 -5.68 -11.84 0.44
CA VAL A 70 -6.09 -11.93 -0.97
C VAL A 70 -5.52 -13.21 -1.60
N ASN A 71 -4.26 -13.54 -1.34
CA ASN A 71 -3.66 -14.78 -1.82
C ASN A 71 -4.36 -16.01 -1.23
N LEU A 72 -4.64 -16.00 0.07
CA LEU A 72 -5.37 -17.08 0.75
C LEU A 72 -6.82 -17.22 0.27
N TRP A 73 -7.43 -16.09 -0.10
CA TRP A 73 -8.75 -16.07 -0.69
C TRP A 73 -8.73 -16.84 -2.01
N PHE A 74 -7.80 -16.53 -2.91
CA PHE A 74 -7.71 -17.17 -4.21
C PHE A 74 -7.16 -18.60 -4.18
N SER A 75 -6.51 -19.02 -3.09
CA SER A 75 -6.20 -20.44 -2.87
C SER A 75 -7.42 -21.25 -2.45
N THR A 76 -8.41 -20.60 -1.82
CA THR A 76 -9.62 -21.25 -1.31
C THR A 76 -10.78 -21.17 -2.32
N TYR A 77 -10.90 -20.04 -2.99
CA TYR A 77 -11.96 -19.72 -3.93
C TYR A 77 -11.35 -19.40 -5.29
N HIS A 78 -11.64 -20.23 -6.29
CA HIS A 78 -11.10 -20.04 -7.62
C HIS A 78 -11.66 -18.76 -8.26
N TRP A 79 -10.80 -17.99 -8.94
CA TRP A 79 -11.13 -16.65 -9.46
C TRP A 79 -12.24 -16.66 -10.53
N SER A 80 -12.39 -17.76 -11.28
CA SER A 80 -13.44 -17.89 -12.30
C SER A 80 -14.82 -18.24 -11.75
N ILE A 81 -14.95 -18.46 -10.44
CA ILE A 81 -16.24 -18.75 -9.81
C ILE A 81 -16.84 -17.42 -9.34
N PRO A 82 -18.06 -17.08 -9.77
CA PRO A 82 -18.76 -15.92 -9.24
C PRO A 82 -18.89 -16.01 -7.71
N VAL A 83 -18.67 -14.90 -7.02
CA VAL A 83 -18.77 -14.81 -5.55
C VAL A 83 -20.19 -15.15 -5.03
N THR A 84 -21.19 -15.06 -5.91
CA THR A 84 -22.58 -15.47 -5.67
C THR A 84 -22.81 -16.97 -5.78
N GLN A 85 -21.93 -17.71 -6.45
CA GLN A 85 -21.97 -19.15 -6.60
C GLN A 85 -21.16 -19.79 -5.48
N GLU A 86 -21.83 -20.62 -4.68
CA GLU A 86 -21.26 -21.19 -3.44
C GLU A 86 -20.64 -22.58 -3.66
N GLU A 87 -21.00 -23.24 -4.77
CA GLU A 87 -20.48 -24.54 -5.14
C GLU A 87 -19.11 -24.38 -5.80
N LEU A 88 -18.09 -24.94 -5.15
CA LEU A 88 -16.78 -25.12 -5.75
C LEU A 88 -16.92 -26.22 -6.82
N PRO A 89 -16.47 -25.98 -8.06
CA PRO A 89 -16.48 -27.01 -9.09
C PRO A 89 -15.63 -28.20 -8.64
N THR A 90 -16.11 -29.40 -8.89
CA THR A 90 -15.47 -30.67 -8.52
C THR A 90 -14.13 -30.87 -9.23
N SER A 91 -13.89 -30.16 -10.33
CA SER A 91 -12.63 -30.13 -11.07
C SER A 91 -12.09 -28.70 -11.20
N PRO A 92 -10.76 -28.53 -11.25
CA PRO A 92 -10.17 -27.23 -11.56
C PRO A 92 -10.66 -26.77 -12.94
N PRO A 93 -11.15 -25.53 -13.06
CA PRO A 93 -11.80 -25.04 -14.29
C PRO A 93 -10.80 -24.78 -15.44
N PHE A 94 -9.50 -24.79 -15.16
CA PHE A 94 -8.46 -24.63 -16.16
C PHE A 94 -7.40 -25.72 -16.04
N PRO A 95 -6.81 -26.16 -17.16
CA PRO A 95 -5.70 -27.09 -17.14
C PRO A 95 -4.47 -26.45 -16.49
N THR A 96 -3.82 -27.21 -15.61
CA THR A 96 -2.58 -26.79 -14.94
C THR A 96 -1.38 -27.31 -15.73
N GLY A 97 -0.42 -26.42 -16.03
CA GLY A 97 0.84 -26.79 -16.67
C GLY A 97 1.77 -27.56 -15.73
N ALA A 98 2.88 -28.07 -16.28
CA ALA A 98 3.90 -28.80 -15.51
C ALA A 98 4.49 -27.98 -14.34
N ASP A 99 4.46 -26.65 -14.45
CA ASP A 99 4.97 -25.71 -13.46
C ASP A 99 3.96 -25.42 -12.33
N GLY A 100 2.77 -26.04 -12.35
CA GLY A 100 1.72 -25.80 -11.35
C GLY A 100 0.89 -24.54 -11.60
N PHE A 101 1.15 -23.80 -12.68
CA PHE A 101 0.38 -22.62 -13.07
C PHE A 101 -0.75 -22.96 -14.06
N GLU A 102 -1.86 -22.25 -13.95
CA GLU A 102 -2.98 -22.33 -14.90
C GLU A 102 -2.52 -21.92 -16.31
N ILE A 103 -2.82 -22.74 -17.31
CA ILE A 103 -2.62 -22.41 -18.71
C ILE A 103 -3.79 -21.52 -19.14
N LEU A 104 -3.52 -20.22 -19.28
CA LEU A 104 -4.52 -19.21 -19.60
C LEU A 104 -4.21 -18.56 -20.95
N THR A 105 -5.25 -18.34 -21.76
CA THR A 105 -5.15 -17.46 -22.93
C THR A 105 -4.90 -16.02 -22.47
N GLU A 106 -4.34 -15.17 -23.34
CA GLU A 106 -4.08 -13.75 -23.00
C GLU A 106 -5.35 -13.03 -22.48
N LYS A 107 -6.50 -13.25 -23.14
CA LYS A 107 -7.79 -12.71 -22.71
C LYS A 107 -8.14 -13.15 -21.28
N GLN A 108 -7.98 -14.44 -20.97
CA GLN A 108 -8.27 -15.00 -19.64
C GLN A 108 -7.30 -14.48 -18.57
N ALA A 109 -6.03 -14.30 -18.91
CA ALA A 109 -5.05 -13.70 -18.01
C ALA A 109 -5.41 -12.24 -17.65
N THR A 110 -5.85 -11.45 -18.64
CA THR A 110 -6.32 -10.07 -18.37
C THR A 110 -7.59 -10.05 -17.51
N LEU A 111 -8.52 -10.99 -17.74
CA LEU A 111 -9.72 -11.14 -16.93
C LEU A 111 -9.38 -11.52 -15.49
N LYS A 112 -8.51 -12.52 -15.28
CA LYS A 112 -8.01 -12.93 -13.97
C LYS A 112 -7.44 -11.74 -13.20
N GLY A 113 -6.59 -10.93 -13.84
CA GLY A 113 -6.04 -9.71 -13.24
C GLY A 113 -7.13 -8.73 -12.79
N LYS A 114 -8.14 -8.48 -13.63
CA LYS A 114 -9.28 -7.60 -13.29
C LYS A 114 -10.11 -8.15 -12.12
N VAL A 115 -10.34 -9.45 -12.09
CA VAL A 115 -11.09 -10.12 -11.00
C VAL A 115 -10.31 -10.02 -9.68
N ILE A 116 -9.01 -10.28 -9.70
CA ILE A 116 -8.14 -10.18 -8.52
C ILE A 116 -8.16 -8.75 -7.96
N GLU A 117 -7.95 -7.75 -8.81
CA GLU A 117 -7.95 -6.34 -8.40
C GLU A 117 -9.30 -5.89 -7.83
N ARG A 118 -10.41 -6.34 -8.44
CA ARG A 118 -11.75 -6.07 -7.94
C ARG A 118 -11.97 -6.72 -6.56
N MET A 119 -11.59 -7.99 -6.41
CA MET A 119 -11.75 -8.70 -5.15
C MET A 119 -10.90 -8.06 -4.06
N ARG A 120 -9.65 -7.69 -4.37
CA ARG A 120 -8.78 -6.92 -3.48
C ARG A 120 -9.49 -5.68 -2.96
N LYS A 121 -9.98 -4.80 -3.83
CA LYS A 121 -10.76 -3.60 -3.42
C LYS A 121 -11.95 -3.95 -2.52
N SER A 122 -12.66 -5.03 -2.83
CA SER A 122 -13.84 -5.48 -2.08
C SER A 122 -13.49 -5.98 -0.68
N LEU A 123 -12.42 -6.76 -0.55
CA LEU A 123 -11.88 -7.24 0.73
C LEU A 123 -11.41 -6.08 1.59
N TYR A 124 -10.60 -5.18 1.02
CA TYR A 124 -10.14 -3.96 1.69
C TYR A 124 -11.30 -3.14 2.25
N ASN A 125 -12.32 -2.87 1.44
CA ASN A 125 -13.52 -2.14 1.88
C ASN A 125 -14.28 -2.89 2.98
N TRP A 126 -14.39 -4.21 2.89
CA TRP A 126 -15.09 -5.03 3.88
C TRP A 126 -14.40 -4.98 5.25
N PHE A 127 -13.07 -5.11 5.27
CA PHE A 127 -12.26 -5.08 6.49
C PHE A 127 -12.23 -3.66 7.09
N ASN A 128 -11.93 -2.64 6.27
CA ASN A 128 -11.95 -1.24 6.69
C ASN A 128 -13.30 -0.84 7.30
N HIS A 129 -14.42 -1.27 6.70
CA HIS A 129 -15.74 -0.96 7.23
C HIS A 129 -15.97 -1.53 8.64
N ARG A 130 -15.40 -2.71 8.93
CA ARG A 130 -15.55 -3.42 10.21
C ARG A 130 -14.49 -3.06 11.24
N SER A 131 -13.36 -2.49 10.81
CA SER A 131 -12.31 -1.97 11.67
C SER A 131 -12.40 -0.46 11.88
N LYS A 132 -13.44 0.24 11.40
CA LYS A 132 -13.59 1.71 11.55
C LYS A 132 -13.37 2.25 12.97
N LYS A 133 -13.70 1.45 13.99
CA LYS A 133 -13.54 1.84 15.41
C LYS A 133 -12.14 1.53 15.96
N THR A 134 -11.36 0.70 15.27
CA THR A 134 -9.99 0.35 15.62
C THR A 134 -9.08 1.49 15.19
N LYS A 135 -8.69 2.33 16.14
CA LYS A 135 -7.70 3.38 15.92
C LYS A 135 -6.31 2.80 16.10
N THR A 136 -5.37 3.17 15.24
CA THR A 136 -3.94 2.88 15.42
C THR A 136 -3.52 3.28 16.84
N LEU A 137 -2.71 2.44 17.49
CA LEU A 137 -2.15 2.82 18.78
C LEU A 137 -1.31 4.07 18.55
N LYS A 138 -1.59 5.13 19.32
CA LYS A 138 -0.71 6.28 19.35
C LYS A 138 0.61 5.79 19.91
N ARG A 139 1.58 5.56 19.02
CA ARG A 139 2.96 5.31 19.44
C ARG A 139 3.36 6.57 20.19
N SER A 140 3.56 6.45 21.51
CA SER A 140 4.20 7.49 22.28
C SER A 140 5.48 7.85 21.54
N LYS A 141 5.71 9.14 21.31
CA LYS A 141 7.03 9.55 20.84
C LYS A 141 7.99 9.04 21.90
N SER A 142 9.05 8.34 21.49
CA SER A 142 10.08 7.77 22.39
C SER A 142 10.66 8.81 23.39
N THR A 143 10.49 10.09 23.08
CA THR A 143 10.85 11.22 23.95
C THR A 143 9.91 11.48 25.13
N GLU A 144 8.69 10.95 25.11
CA GLU A 144 7.64 11.22 26.12
C GLU A 144 7.26 9.99 26.94
N ASP A 145 7.70 8.79 26.54
CA ASP A 145 7.45 7.56 27.28
C ASP A 145 8.57 7.30 28.30
N PRO A 146 8.27 7.20 29.60
CA PRO A 146 9.29 6.99 30.64
C PRO A 146 10.05 5.67 30.46
N LEU A 147 9.42 4.64 29.89
CA LEU A 147 10.11 3.38 29.59
C LEU A 147 11.10 3.54 28.45
N SER A 148 10.75 4.25 27.37
CA SER A 148 11.70 4.51 26.29
C SER A 148 12.85 5.41 26.73
N ILE A 149 12.61 6.38 27.63
CA ILE A 149 13.67 7.19 28.24
C ILE A 149 14.63 6.31 29.06
N LEU A 150 14.09 5.43 29.91
CA LEU A 150 14.89 4.50 30.71
C LEU A 150 15.73 3.58 29.82
N VAL A 151 15.11 2.99 28.80
CA VAL A 151 15.77 2.10 27.84
C VAL A 151 16.87 2.84 27.07
N ASN A 152 16.61 4.06 26.59
CA ASN A 152 17.62 4.89 25.92
C ASN A 152 18.79 5.21 26.87
N ARG A 153 18.51 5.49 28.16
CA ARG A 153 19.54 5.77 29.17
C ARG A 153 20.38 4.53 29.50
N LEU A 154 19.75 3.36 29.63
CA LEU A 154 20.42 2.07 29.85
C LEU A 154 21.30 1.66 28.67
N LEU A 155 20.83 1.90 27.45
CA LEU A 155 21.55 1.56 26.23
C LEU A 155 22.61 2.60 25.82
N GLY A 156 22.77 3.69 26.59
CA GLY A 156 23.65 4.80 26.22
C GLY A 156 23.24 5.52 24.93
N TYR A 157 22.00 5.31 24.47
CA TYR A 157 21.48 5.83 23.22
C TYR A 157 21.04 7.29 23.42
N ALA A 158 22.01 8.20 23.47
CA ALA A 158 21.74 9.56 23.03
C ALA A 158 21.51 9.47 21.53
N GLY A 159 20.24 9.41 21.10
CA GLY A 159 19.90 9.30 19.68
C GLY A 159 20.71 10.28 18.83
N PRO A 160 21.00 9.96 17.56
CA PRO A 160 21.89 10.75 16.74
C PRO A 160 21.44 12.21 16.79
N ALA A 161 22.33 13.09 17.26
CA ALA A 161 22.08 14.51 17.22
C ALA A 161 21.66 14.84 15.79
N LYS A 162 20.48 15.47 15.62
CA LYS A 162 20.06 15.91 14.29
C LYS A 162 21.21 16.71 13.70
N LEU A 163 21.78 16.21 12.60
CA LEU A 163 22.82 16.91 11.86
C LEU A 163 22.19 18.24 11.40
N ARG A 164 22.56 19.33 12.06
CA ARG A 164 22.14 20.67 11.68
C ARG A 164 23.05 21.13 10.55
N THR A 165 22.46 21.63 9.49
CA THR A 165 23.22 22.28 8.41
C THR A 165 23.85 23.58 8.91
N GLY A 166 25.00 24.00 8.35
CA GLY A 166 25.76 25.19 8.78
C GLY A 166 24.90 26.46 8.98
N TRP A 167 23.96 26.72 8.05
CA TRP A 167 23.03 27.87 8.16
C TRP A 167 22.07 27.79 9.35
N GLU A 168 21.69 26.59 9.81
CA GLU A 168 20.84 26.41 10.99
C GLU A 168 21.62 26.68 12.28
N MET A 169 22.88 26.27 12.32
CA MET A 169 23.80 26.53 13.43
C MET A 169 24.10 28.03 13.53
N TRP A 170 24.57 28.62 12.42
CA TRP A 170 24.87 30.05 12.33
C TRP A 170 23.65 30.91 12.62
N GLY A 171 22.49 30.59 12.02
CA GLY A 171 21.27 31.35 12.23
C GLY A 171 20.64 31.17 13.61
N THR A 172 21.11 30.20 14.41
CA THR A 172 20.74 30.07 15.83
C THR A 172 21.68 30.91 16.70
N ALA A 173 22.99 30.87 16.43
CA ALA A 173 23.99 31.66 17.14
C ALA A 173 23.81 33.17 16.92
N ASN A 174 23.39 33.58 15.72
CA ASN A 174 23.20 34.99 15.33
C ASN A 174 21.73 35.43 15.34
N TYR A 175 20.85 34.73 16.08
CA TYR A 175 19.43 35.03 15.98
C TYR A 175 19.07 36.42 16.53
N GLU A 176 19.75 36.89 17.58
CA GLU A 176 19.48 38.20 18.18
C GLU A 176 19.75 39.35 17.22
N SER A 177 20.82 39.28 16.43
CA SER A 177 21.13 40.29 15.40
C SER A 177 20.24 40.18 14.16
N LEU A 178 19.76 38.98 13.83
CA LEU A 178 18.88 38.73 12.68
C LEU A 178 17.40 38.98 12.95
N ARG A 179 17.01 39.20 14.22
CA ARG A 179 15.60 39.26 14.62
C ARG A 179 14.88 40.47 14.04
N GLU A 180 15.42 41.68 14.22
CA GLU A 180 14.80 42.91 13.71
C GLU A 180 14.73 42.94 12.18
N PRO A 181 15.82 42.63 11.44
CA PRO A 181 15.77 42.55 9.97
C PRO A 181 14.78 41.50 9.45
N PHE A 182 14.62 40.39 10.18
CA PHE A 182 13.65 39.36 9.84
C PHE A 182 12.20 39.84 10.04
N GLU A 183 11.89 40.48 11.17
CA GLU A 183 10.54 40.96 11.47
C GLU A 183 10.10 42.07 10.49
N GLU A 184 11.03 42.91 10.04
CA GLU A 184 10.81 43.90 8.98
C GLU A 184 10.56 43.23 7.63
N ALA A 185 11.44 42.33 7.19
CA ALA A 185 11.28 41.60 5.94
C ALA A 185 10.01 40.73 5.90
N PHE A 186 9.57 40.19 7.04
CA PHE A 186 8.32 39.44 7.13
C PHE A 186 7.10 40.36 6.97
N ARG A 187 7.12 41.53 7.60
CA ARG A 187 6.05 42.54 7.49
C ARG A 187 5.90 43.06 6.06
N GLU A 188 7.00 43.35 5.40
CA GLU A 188 7.03 43.76 3.98
C GLU A 188 6.55 42.65 3.04
N SER A 189 6.80 41.39 3.38
CA SER A 189 6.37 40.25 2.55
C SER A 189 4.85 40.06 2.51
N GLY A 190 4.10 40.68 3.43
CA GLY A 190 2.64 40.57 3.54
C GLY A 190 2.13 39.14 3.77
N LYS A 191 3.00 38.21 4.17
CA LYS A 191 2.64 36.80 4.31
C LYS A 191 1.82 36.56 5.57
N PRO A 192 0.83 35.64 5.53
CA PRO A 192 0.09 35.22 6.72
C PRO A 192 1.02 34.64 7.80
N GLU A 193 0.67 34.83 9.07
CA GLU A 193 1.41 34.33 10.25
C GLU A 193 1.71 32.83 10.20
N LYS A 194 0.83 32.05 9.55
CA LYS A 194 1.02 30.60 9.31
C LYS A 194 2.33 30.28 8.56
N HIS A 195 2.92 31.24 7.84
CA HIS A 195 4.16 31.09 7.10
C HIS A 195 5.39 31.68 7.80
N HIS A 196 5.24 32.25 9.01
CA HIS A 196 6.30 32.90 9.76
C HIS A 196 7.53 32.00 9.95
N ALA A 197 7.32 30.74 10.35
CA ALA A 197 8.40 29.77 10.54
C ALA A 197 9.14 29.41 9.24
N THR A 198 8.41 29.21 8.14
CA THR A 198 9.01 28.90 6.83
C THR A 198 9.80 30.09 6.30
N PHE A 199 9.27 31.30 6.47
CA PHE A 199 9.93 32.54 6.06
C PHE A 199 11.23 32.74 6.85
N ARG A 200 11.20 32.51 8.16
CA ARG A 200 12.39 32.58 9.03
C ARG A 200 13.53 31.67 8.55
N ASN A 201 13.23 30.43 8.19
CA ASN A 201 14.24 29.51 7.68
C ASN A 201 14.80 29.97 6.33
N SER A 202 13.95 30.48 5.43
CA SER A 202 14.39 31.02 4.15
C SER A 202 15.24 32.29 4.30
N PHE A 203 14.92 33.14 5.28
CA PHE A 203 15.65 34.35 5.59
C PHE A 203 17.04 34.02 6.13
N LYS A 204 17.13 33.15 7.14
CA LYS A 204 18.41 32.67 7.69
C LYS A 204 19.31 32.06 6.62
N LYS A 205 18.73 31.25 5.72
CA LYS A 205 19.48 30.64 4.62
C LYS A 205 20.02 31.68 3.63
N LYS A 206 19.24 32.73 3.32
CA LYS A 206 19.68 33.81 2.43
C LYS A 206 20.80 34.64 3.05
N GLU A 207 20.68 35.01 4.33
CA GLU A 207 21.70 35.78 5.03
C GLU A 207 22.99 34.96 5.20
N PHE A 208 22.87 33.65 5.49
CA PHE A 208 24.03 32.76 5.57
C PHE A 208 24.82 32.68 4.24
N LEU A 209 24.12 32.66 3.10
CA LEU A 209 24.75 32.63 1.77
C LEU A 209 25.45 33.95 1.38
N LYS A 210 25.20 35.05 2.10
CA LYS A 210 25.90 36.33 1.88
C LYS A 210 27.25 36.40 2.60
N LEU A 211 27.50 35.50 3.56
CA LEU A 211 28.78 35.40 4.26
C LEU A 211 29.87 34.90 3.31
N SER A 212 31.11 35.31 3.51
CA SER A 212 32.25 34.79 2.77
C SER A 212 32.45 33.30 3.07
N GLU A 213 33.11 32.55 2.16
CA GLU A 213 33.35 31.11 2.35
C GLU A 213 34.17 30.79 3.62
N GLU A 214 34.94 31.75 4.14
CA GLU A 214 35.71 31.63 5.39
C GLU A 214 34.84 31.77 6.66
N GLU A 215 33.64 32.38 6.54
CA GLU A 215 32.70 32.61 7.63
C GLU A 215 31.49 31.63 7.62
N GLN A 216 31.45 30.71 6.65
CA GLN A 216 30.44 29.67 6.52
C GLN A 216 30.96 28.34 7.13
N PRO A 217 30.62 28.01 8.39
CA PRO A 217 30.99 26.75 9.04
C PRO A 217 30.22 25.53 8.51
#